data_AF-A0A015J1Z0-F1
#
_entry.id   AF-A0A015J1Z0-F1
#
_cell.length_a   1.000
_cell.length_b   1.000
_cell.length_c   1.000
_cell.angle_alpha   90.00
_cell.angle_beta   90.00
_cell.angle_gamma   90.00
#
_symmetry.space_group_name_H-M   'P 1'
#
loop_
_entity.id
_entity.type
_entity.pdbx_description
1 polymer ?
#
loop_
_entity_poly.entity_id
_entity_poly.type
_entity_poly.pdbx_seq_one_letter_code
_entity_poly.pdbx_strand_id
1 'polypeptide(L)'
;MSNYPGQNIIIEYLKERGSKSTYCGFLNFNSDFITASISPTDTCDNLDTVWFYHFLREAKSLFNQKTYIVIKNKVNEEHSRYIKNLQNFWQRIIKEYKKENLVPTITSHFNETSDIKSSEISQPDRIIKEHKKENLAPAVTSHLNKTLNKTSDIKLSEISQPDSNETKKYVEQKGKLKRVRDDSNTDTESLSNEHWKKQSQILKQNKNNLAYVQVIDNALLVASAYESLIENNIIPFIKILKTSLLSRSRMSLSSANEPVLQAIVENLLPLKYCIPELALVTNGKKPKGSGHFGYSDIFILNSEGDNNVILELKYISLVGLINSNQKNNFGANELENLDKILEKENEESVLKRSYTYWSKEEKKTNMTTIGETLNNGLNKLNLYMETISKGKAKNYSSSGVFDDRVKITKSKPNKLKGFVILVIGFRRILWKSANEVTTNHIYNKI
;
A
#
# COMPACT_ATOMS: atom_id res chain seq x y z
N MET A 1 15.89 -13.65 -21.78
CA MET A 1 14.46 -13.33 -21.60
C MET A 1 13.72 -14.62 -21.25
N SER A 2 12.67 -14.54 -20.44
CA SER A 2 11.84 -15.71 -20.09
C SER A 2 10.54 -15.64 -20.87
N ASN A 3 10.44 -16.40 -21.97
CA ASN A 3 9.24 -16.42 -22.78
C ASN A 3 8.14 -17.19 -22.05
N TYR A 4 6.94 -16.62 -21.98
CA TYR A 4 5.76 -17.25 -21.39
C TYR A 4 4.74 -17.61 -22.50
N PRO A 5 3.85 -18.59 -22.27
CA PRO A 5 2.82 -18.94 -23.25
C PRO A 5 2.02 -17.73 -23.71
N GLY A 6 1.86 -17.55 -25.03
CA GLY A 6 1.13 -16.43 -25.63
C GLY A 6 1.91 -15.13 -25.82
N GLN A 7 3.17 -14.99 -25.36
CA GLN A 7 3.92 -13.73 -25.51
C GLN A 7 4.00 -13.24 -26.96
N ASN A 8 4.38 -14.12 -27.88
CA ASN A 8 4.54 -13.75 -29.30
C ASN A 8 3.23 -13.24 -29.91
N ILE A 9 2.10 -13.86 -29.54
CA ILE A 9 0.76 -13.53 -30.06
C ILE A 9 0.25 -12.21 -29.49
N ILE A 10 0.54 -11.90 -28.22
CA ILE A 10 0.32 -10.55 -27.66
C ILE A 10 1.16 -9.52 -28.42
N ILE A 11 2.44 -9.80 -28.66
CA ILE A 11 3.36 -8.89 -29.37
C ILE A 11 2.91 -8.65 -30.82
N GLU A 12 2.46 -9.70 -31.51
CA GLU A 12 1.98 -9.68 -32.90
C GLU A 12 0.68 -8.89 -33.02
N TYR A 13 -0.33 -9.20 -32.18
CA TYR A 13 -1.57 -8.44 -32.10
C TYR A 13 -1.32 -6.95 -31.81
N LEU A 14 -0.45 -6.63 -30.84
CA LEU A 14 -0.10 -5.25 -30.53
C LEU A 14 0.58 -4.55 -31.72
N LYS A 15 1.47 -5.23 -32.45
CA LYS A 15 2.11 -4.67 -33.67
C LYS A 15 1.10 -4.40 -34.78
N GLU A 16 0.18 -5.33 -35.06
CA GLU A 16 -0.86 -5.18 -36.09
C GLU A 16 -1.83 -4.02 -35.74
N ARG A 17 -2.28 -3.96 -34.48
CA ARG A 17 -3.36 -3.07 -34.05
C ARG A 17 -2.88 -1.70 -33.55
N GLY A 18 -1.61 -1.59 -33.14
CA GLY A 18 -1.00 -0.32 -32.69
C GLY A 18 -1.79 0.37 -31.58
N SER A 19 -2.04 1.68 -31.73
CA SER A 19 -2.89 2.45 -30.81
C SER A 19 -4.39 2.07 -30.85
N LYS A 20 -4.84 1.30 -31.86
CA LYS A 20 -6.22 0.80 -31.95
C LYS A 20 -6.45 -0.48 -31.15
N SER A 21 -5.39 -1.11 -30.61
CA SER A 21 -5.43 -2.31 -29.76
C SER A 21 -6.50 -2.25 -28.67
N THR A 22 -7.13 -3.39 -28.38
CA THR A 22 -8.12 -3.60 -27.31
C THR A 22 -7.88 -4.95 -26.65
N TYR A 23 -8.18 -5.08 -25.36
CA TYR A 23 -8.00 -6.32 -24.61
C TYR A 23 -9.12 -7.32 -24.91
N CYS A 24 -10.39 -6.88 -24.90
CA CYS A 24 -11.50 -7.74 -25.34
C CYS A 24 -11.37 -8.10 -26.83
N GLY A 25 -10.75 -7.23 -27.64
CA GLY A 25 -10.37 -7.54 -29.01
C GLY A 25 -9.35 -8.68 -29.06
N PHE A 26 -8.22 -8.53 -28.38
CA PHE A 26 -7.17 -9.56 -28.28
C PHE A 26 -7.72 -10.93 -27.87
N LEU A 27 -8.54 -10.99 -26.81
CA LEU A 27 -9.13 -12.24 -26.33
C LEU A 27 -10.04 -12.91 -27.38
N ASN A 28 -10.87 -12.13 -28.08
CA ASN A 28 -11.77 -12.66 -29.10
C ASN A 28 -11.05 -13.08 -30.41
N PHE A 29 -9.93 -12.45 -30.76
CA PHE A 29 -9.14 -12.85 -31.94
C PHE A 29 -8.26 -14.08 -31.71
N ASN A 30 -7.97 -14.42 -30.45
CA ASN A 30 -7.01 -15.47 -30.08
C ASN A 30 -7.62 -16.56 -29.19
N SER A 31 -8.95 -16.70 -29.19
CA SER A 31 -9.68 -17.65 -28.33
C SER A 31 -9.11 -19.06 -28.38
N ASP A 32 -8.80 -19.54 -29.58
CA ASP A 32 -8.50 -20.95 -29.82
C ASP A 32 -7.10 -21.31 -29.29
N PHE A 33 -6.13 -20.40 -29.49
CA PHE A 33 -4.81 -20.49 -28.85
C PHE A 33 -4.94 -20.38 -27.32
N ILE A 34 -5.78 -19.47 -26.82
CA ILE A 34 -5.99 -19.28 -25.39
C ILE A 34 -6.55 -20.56 -24.79
N THR A 35 -7.60 -21.18 -25.37
CA THR A 35 -8.15 -22.48 -24.96
C THR A 35 -7.09 -23.58 -24.95
N ALA A 36 -6.25 -23.67 -25.98
CA ALA A 36 -5.15 -24.64 -26.03
C ALA A 36 -4.02 -24.40 -24.99
N SER A 37 -3.97 -23.21 -24.38
CA SER A 37 -2.90 -22.80 -23.46
C SER A 37 -3.25 -22.86 -21.95
N ILE A 38 -4.53 -23.04 -21.59
CA ILE A 38 -4.97 -23.05 -20.19
C ILE A 38 -4.81 -24.42 -19.49
N SER A 39 -4.83 -24.39 -18.16
CA SER A 39 -4.63 -25.54 -17.29
C SER A 39 -5.93 -25.97 -16.59
N PRO A 40 -6.11 -27.26 -16.21
CA PRO A 40 -7.29 -27.70 -15.45
C PRO A 40 -7.49 -27.01 -14.09
N THR A 41 -6.43 -26.38 -13.56
CA THR A 41 -6.46 -25.66 -12.27
C THR A 41 -6.77 -24.16 -12.37
N ASP A 42 -7.03 -23.65 -13.57
CA ASP A 42 -7.26 -22.22 -13.79
C ASP A 42 -8.69 -21.76 -13.46
N THR A 43 -8.79 -20.50 -13.02
CA THR A 43 -10.04 -19.81 -12.68
C THR A 43 -10.17 -18.54 -13.52
N CYS A 44 -11.41 -18.08 -13.74
CA CYS A 44 -11.69 -16.94 -14.61
C CYS A 44 -10.88 -15.68 -14.21
N ASP A 45 -10.90 -15.33 -12.92
CA ASP A 45 -10.25 -14.12 -12.43
C ASP A 45 -8.71 -14.24 -12.44
N ASN A 46 -8.16 -15.46 -12.31
CA ASN A 46 -6.72 -15.71 -12.47
C ASN A 46 -6.28 -15.55 -13.93
N LEU A 47 -6.99 -16.17 -14.87
CA LEU A 47 -6.71 -16.05 -16.29
C LEU A 47 -6.79 -14.60 -16.74
N ASP A 48 -7.88 -13.91 -16.37
CA ASP A 48 -8.08 -12.52 -16.76
C ASP A 48 -6.98 -11.59 -16.22
N THR A 49 -6.62 -11.73 -14.94
CA THR A 49 -5.55 -10.94 -14.32
C THR A 49 -4.20 -11.19 -15.02
N VAL A 50 -3.87 -12.45 -15.33
CA VAL A 50 -2.60 -12.83 -15.96
C VAL A 50 -2.52 -12.32 -17.40
N TRP A 51 -3.55 -12.56 -18.22
CA TRP A 51 -3.58 -12.11 -19.61
C TRP A 51 -3.64 -10.59 -19.75
N PHE A 52 -4.41 -9.92 -18.88
CA PHE A 52 -4.48 -8.45 -18.83
C PHE A 52 -3.14 -7.81 -18.43
N TYR A 53 -2.48 -8.33 -17.39
CA TYR A 53 -1.15 -7.88 -16.97
C TYR A 53 -0.12 -8.06 -18.08
N HIS A 54 -0.10 -9.23 -18.73
CA HIS A 54 0.80 -9.51 -19.84
C HIS A 54 0.55 -8.57 -21.02
N PHE A 55 -0.72 -8.36 -21.42
CA PHE A 55 -1.09 -7.42 -22.48
C PHE A 55 -0.56 -6.00 -22.21
N LEU A 56 -0.77 -5.47 -20.99
CA LEU A 56 -0.26 -4.15 -20.62
C LEU A 56 1.26 -4.09 -20.54
N ARG A 57 1.94 -5.16 -20.11
CA ARG A 57 3.40 -5.20 -20.01
C ARG A 57 4.07 -5.21 -21.38
N GLU A 58 3.62 -6.05 -22.32
CA GLU A 58 4.18 -6.04 -23.67
C GLU A 58 3.84 -4.71 -24.39
N ALA A 59 2.67 -4.11 -24.13
CA ALA A 59 2.35 -2.77 -24.62
C ALA A 59 3.30 -1.68 -24.04
N LYS A 60 3.70 -1.78 -22.77
CA LYS A 60 4.72 -0.89 -22.16
C LYS A 60 6.10 -1.08 -22.82
N SER A 61 6.40 -2.29 -23.29
CA SER A 61 7.67 -2.62 -23.95
C SER A 61 7.73 -2.25 -25.43
N LEU A 62 6.60 -2.27 -26.15
CA LEU A 62 6.54 -2.05 -27.59
C LEU A 62 6.32 -0.59 -28.00
N PHE A 63 5.72 0.24 -27.13
CA PHE A 63 5.28 1.58 -27.48
C PHE A 63 5.97 2.67 -26.67
N ASN A 64 6.19 3.83 -27.32
CA ASN A 64 6.61 5.03 -26.61
C ASN A 64 5.57 5.45 -25.54
N GLN A 65 6.02 6.17 -24.51
CA GLN A 65 5.22 6.54 -23.34
C GLN A 65 3.86 7.18 -23.69
N LYS A 66 3.80 8.05 -24.70
CA LYS A 66 2.56 8.71 -25.13
C LYS A 66 1.55 7.70 -25.70
N THR A 67 1.99 6.81 -26.59
CA THR A 67 1.14 5.75 -27.16
C THR A 67 0.75 4.72 -26.10
N TYR A 68 1.67 4.33 -25.21
CA TYR A 68 1.38 3.40 -24.11
C TYR A 68 0.32 3.94 -23.15
N ILE A 69 0.38 5.23 -22.75
CA ILE A 69 -0.64 5.84 -21.88
C ILE A 69 -2.04 5.79 -22.51
N VAL A 70 -2.15 6.05 -23.82
CA VAL A 70 -3.43 5.97 -24.55
C VAL A 70 -3.97 4.54 -24.53
N ILE A 71 -3.13 3.52 -24.80
CA ILE A 71 -3.53 2.12 -24.76
C ILE A 71 -3.93 1.71 -23.32
N LYS A 72 -3.09 2.00 -22.32
CA LYS A 72 -3.32 1.67 -20.90
C LYS A 72 -4.66 2.23 -20.40
N ASN A 73 -4.94 3.52 -20.65
CA ASN A 73 -6.17 4.14 -20.17
C ASN A 73 -7.41 3.53 -20.82
N LYS A 74 -7.39 3.37 -22.16
CA LYS A 74 -8.48 2.76 -22.93
C LYS A 74 -8.76 1.32 -22.49
N VAL A 75 -7.70 0.54 -22.25
CA VAL A 75 -7.78 -0.88 -21.89
C VAL A 75 -8.22 -1.08 -20.43
N ASN A 76 -7.82 -0.21 -19.51
CA ASN A 76 -8.37 -0.16 -18.15
C ASN A 76 -9.88 0.18 -18.16
N GLU A 77 -10.30 1.14 -19.00
CA GLU A 77 -11.71 1.54 -19.14
C GLU A 77 -12.55 0.41 -19.77
N GLU A 78 -12.03 -0.24 -20.82
CA GLU A 78 -12.62 -1.40 -21.48
C GLU A 78 -12.81 -2.57 -20.49
N HIS A 79 -11.75 -2.94 -19.77
CA HIS A 79 -11.76 -4.00 -18.76
C HIS A 79 -12.80 -3.74 -17.66
N SER A 80 -12.79 -2.53 -17.09
CA SER A 80 -13.76 -2.12 -16.06
C SER A 80 -15.21 -2.13 -16.58
N ARG A 81 -15.44 -1.71 -17.83
CA ARG A 81 -16.77 -1.65 -18.46
C ARG A 81 -17.32 -3.04 -18.80
N TYR A 82 -16.47 -3.97 -19.19
CA TYR A 82 -16.86 -5.27 -19.73
C TYR A 82 -16.55 -6.47 -18.80
N ILE A 83 -16.30 -6.23 -17.51
CA ILE A 83 -15.96 -7.27 -16.51
C ILE A 83 -16.89 -8.51 -16.54
N LYS A 84 -18.21 -8.33 -16.70
CA LYS A 84 -19.17 -9.45 -16.84
C LYS A 84 -18.99 -10.24 -18.15
N ASN A 85 -18.64 -9.55 -19.24
CA ASN A 85 -18.39 -10.18 -20.53
C ASN A 85 -17.06 -10.94 -20.52
N LEU A 86 -16.04 -10.41 -19.83
CA LEU A 86 -14.77 -11.10 -19.58
C LEU A 86 -14.98 -12.36 -18.74
N GLN A 87 -15.74 -12.27 -17.65
CA GLN A 87 -16.10 -13.45 -16.85
C GLN A 87 -16.85 -14.50 -17.69
N ASN A 88 -17.82 -14.11 -18.52
CA ASN A 88 -18.52 -15.02 -19.42
C ASN A 88 -17.58 -15.64 -20.49
N PHE A 89 -16.63 -14.87 -21.02
CA PHE A 89 -15.61 -15.36 -21.95
C PHE A 89 -14.75 -16.44 -21.29
N TRP A 90 -14.18 -16.17 -20.12
CA TRP A 90 -13.32 -17.13 -19.42
C TRP A 90 -14.09 -18.38 -18.95
N GLN A 91 -15.36 -18.25 -18.54
CA GLN A 91 -16.22 -19.41 -18.26
C GLN A 91 -16.45 -20.27 -19.51
N ARG A 92 -16.60 -19.65 -20.69
CA ARG A 92 -16.73 -20.37 -21.97
C ARG A 92 -15.44 -21.12 -22.31
N ILE A 93 -14.30 -20.45 -22.29
CA ILE A 93 -12.98 -21.04 -22.57
C ILE A 93 -12.69 -22.25 -21.65
N ILE A 94 -12.93 -22.12 -20.33
CA ILE A 94 -12.75 -23.22 -19.37
C ILE A 94 -13.74 -24.38 -19.64
N LYS A 95 -14.94 -24.10 -20.12
CA LYS A 95 -15.94 -25.13 -20.48
C LYS A 95 -15.58 -25.86 -21.78
N GLU A 96 -15.07 -25.14 -22.78
CA GLU A 96 -14.60 -25.68 -24.06
C GLU A 96 -13.39 -26.59 -23.83
N TYR A 97 -12.36 -26.09 -23.14
CA TYR A 97 -11.19 -26.88 -22.73
C TYR A 97 -11.58 -28.19 -21.99
N LYS A 98 -12.53 -28.11 -21.04
CA LYS A 98 -13.01 -29.30 -20.30
C LYS A 98 -13.80 -30.27 -21.17
N LYS A 99 -14.50 -29.80 -22.21
CA LYS A 99 -15.25 -30.65 -23.15
C LYS A 99 -14.31 -31.37 -24.12
N GLU A 100 -13.22 -30.73 -24.53
CA GLU A 100 -12.27 -31.27 -25.50
C GLU A 100 -11.25 -32.23 -24.87
N ASN A 101 -10.94 -32.06 -23.59
CA ASN A 101 -9.90 -32.84 -22.89
C ASN A 101 -10.46 -33.90 -21.92
N LEU A 102 -11.78 -34.11 -21.85
CA LEU A 102 -12.41 -35.13 -21.00
C LEU A 102 -13.52 -35.89 -21.73
N VAL A 103 -13.49 -37.24 -21.61
CA VAL A 103 -14.49 -38.23 -22.09
C VAL A 103 -14.40 -38.52 -23.60
N PRO A 104 -14.42 -39.82 -24.05
CA PRO A 104 -14.97 -40.98 -23.36
C PRO A 104 -14.01 -42.12 -22.96
N THR A 105 -14.26 -42.66 -21.76
CA THR A 105 -14.01 -44.06 -21.40
C THR A 105 -15.36 -44.81 -21.41
N ILE A 106 -15.37 -46.10 -21.78
CA ILE A 106 -16.56 -46.91 -22.09
C ILE A 106 -16.25 -48.37 -21.61
N THR A 107 -17.17 -49.20 -21.10
CA THR A 107 -18.64 -49.08 -20.95
C THR A 107 -19.02 -48.77 -19.47
N SER A 108 -19.97 -49.36 -18.72
CA SER A 108 -20.94 -50.47 -18.88
C SER A 108 -22.26 -50.21 -18.17
N HIS A 109 -23.37 -50.57 -18.83
CA HIS A 109 -24.75 -50.90 -18.37
C HIS A 109 -25.18 -50.52 -16.94
N PHE A 110 -26.37 -49.96 -16.72
CA PHE A 110 -27.66 -50.48 -17.22
C PHE A 110 -28.60 -49.43 -17.84
N ASN A 111 -29.57 -49.92 -18.62
CA ASN A 111 -30.71 -49.15 -19.13
C ASN A 111 -31.90 -49.28 -18.17
N GLU A 112 -32.77 -48.28 -18.11
CA GLU A 112 -34.15 -48.43 -18.64
C GLU A 112 -34.85 -47.08 -18.86
N THR A 113 -35.82 -47.09 -19.77
CA THR A 113 -36.75 -46.00 -20.10
C THR A 113 -38.03 -46.13 -19.25
N SER A 114 -38.89 -45.13 -19.05
CA SER A 114 -39.24 -43.93 -19.84
C SER A 114 -39.55 -42.71 -18.90
N ASP A 115 -40.41 -41.69 -19.11
CA ASP A 115 -41.43 -41.40 -20.13
C ASP A 115 -41.75 -39.88 -20.29
N ILE A 116 -42.95 -39.56 -20.76
CA ILE A 116 -43.40 -38.36 -21.50
C ILE A 116 -44.33 -37.41 -20.69
N LYS A 117 -44.01 -36.10 -20.78
CA LYS A 117 -44.87 -34.88 -20.83
C LYS A 117 -45.98 -34.51 -19.80
N SER A 118 -45.99 -33.19 -19.55
CA SER A 118 -47.09 -32.20 -19.63
C SER A 118 -48.08 -31.88 -18.48
N SER A 119 -48.16 -30.57 -18.24
CA SER A 119 -49.34 -29.69 -18.07
C SER A 119 -50.22 -29.71 -16.80
N GLU A 120 -50.10 -28.59 -16.06
CA GLU A 120 -51.18 -27.64 -15.71
C GLU A 120 -52.22 -27.90 -14.61
N ILE A 121 -52.33 -26.87 -13.75
CA ILE A 121 -53.54 -26.30 -13.11
C ILE A 121 -54.39 -27.21 -12.19
N SER A 122 -54.31 -26.95 -10.89
CA SER A 122 -55.49 -26.54 -10.11
C SER A 122 -55.15 -25.81 -8.80
N GLN A 123 -56.01 -24.86 -8.43
CA GLN A 123 -56.16 -24.19 -7.13
C GLN A 123 -57.68 -23.98 -6.92
N PRO A 124 -58.21 -23.80 -5.68
CA PRO A 124 -57.55 -23.21 -4.51
C PRO A 124 -57.64 -24.11 -3.25
N ASP A 125 -57.58 -23.64 -1.99
CA ASP A 125 -58.66 -22.86 -1.37
C ASP A 125 -58.21 -21.69 -0.47
N ARG A 126 -59.11 -20.72 -0.27
CA ARG A 126 -58.95 -19.58 0.65
C ARG A 126 -59.64 -19.86 2.00
N ILE A 127 -59.12 -19.29 3.08
CA ILE A 127 -59.90 -18.37 3.94
C ILE A 127 -58.97 -17.49 4.79
N ILE A 128 -59.45 -16.30 5.15
CA ILE A 128 -58.68 -15.17 5.69
C ILE A 128 -59.06 -14.93 7.16
N LYS A 129 -58.07 -14.60 8.00
CA LYS A 129 -58.23 -13.52 9.01
C LYS A 129 -56.88 -12.94 9.43
N GLU A 130 -56.74 -11.63 9.26
CA GLU A 130 -55.65 -10.83 9.80
C GLU A 130 -55.82 -10.64 11.32
N HIS A 131 -54.74 -10.29 12.02
CA HIS A 131 -54.76 -9.19 13.00
C HIS A 131 -53.34 -8.60 13.17
N LYS A 132 -53.23 -7.46 13.85
CA LYS A 132 -52.12 -6.50 13.67
C LYS A 132 -50.91 -6.74 14.57
N LYS A 133 -49.74 -6.76 13.94
CA LYS A 133 -48.49 -6.03 14.31
C LYS A 133 -48.46 -5.34 15.69
N GLU A 134 -47.57 -5.79 16.55
CA GLU A 134 -46.87 -4.92 17.53
C GLU A 134 -45.42 -5.43 17.77
N ASN A 135 -44.62 -4.68 18.53
CA ASN A 135 -43.14 -4.74 18.50
C ASN A 135 -42.55 -5.73 19.53
N LEU A 136 -41.46 -6.43 19.18
CA LEU A 136 -40.44 -6.84 20.17
C LEU A 136 -39.08 -7.25 19.56
N ALA A 137 -38.01 -6.76 20.18
CA ALA A 137 -36.62 -7.18 19.99
C ALA A 137 -35.76 -6.62 21.16
N PRO A 138 -34.55 -7.14 21.45
CA PRO A 138 -33.92 -8.38 20.96
C PRO A 138 -33.60 -9.38 22.09
N ALA A 139 -33.59 -10.68 21.78
CA ALA A 139 -33.30 -11.75 22.75
C ALA A 139 -31.99 -12.52 22.47
N VAL A 140 -30.89 -11.81 22.14
CA VAL A 140 -29.56 -12.43 21.87
C VAL A 140 -28.43 -11.65 22.56
N THR A 141 -28.49 -11.57 23.89
CA THR A 141 -27.43 -10.92 24.71
C THR A 141 -27.07 -11.71 25.98
N SER A 142 -27.77 -12.80 26.29
CA SER A 142 -27.62 -13.60 27.51
C SER A 142 -26.43 -14.56 27.51
N HIS A 143 -25.90 -14.94 26.34
CA HIS A 143 -24.91 -16.02 26.21
C HIS A 143 -23.43 -15.58 26.22
N LEU A 144 -23.12 -14.28 26.08
CA LEU A 144 -21.73 -13.79 26.16
C LEU A 144 -21.30 -13.42 27.59
N ASN A 145 -22.20 -12.84 28.39
CA ASN A 145 -21.87 -12.34 29.73
C ASN A 145 -21.59 -13.44 30.77
N LYS A 146 -21.85 -14.72 30.46
CA LYS A 146 -21.59 -15.86 31.37
C LYS A 146 -20.15 -16.38 31.29
N THR A 147 -19.37 -15.94 30.29
CA THR A 147 -17.97 -16.37 30.07
C THR A 147 -16.96 -15.34 30.57
N LEU A 148 -17.35 -14.07 30.72
CA LEU A 148 -16.43 -12.99 31.11
C LEU A 148 -16.24 -12.87 32.64
N ASN A 149 -17.24 -13.27 33.44
CA ASN A 149 -17.25 -13.10 34.89
C ASN A 149 -16.62 -14.29 35.66
N LYS A 150 -15.46 -14.79 35.19
CA LYS A 150 -14.71 -15.88 35.86
C LYS A 150 -13.18 -15.73 35.89
N THR A 151 -12.65 -14.58 35.46
CA THR A 151 -11.20 -14.28 35.45
C THR A 151 -10.89 -12.91 36.05
N SER A 152 -11.53 -12.61 37.19
CA SER A 152 -11.32 -11.39 37.97
C SER A 152 -11.36 -11.68 39.48
N ASP A 153 -10.52 -12.60 39.96
CA ASP A 153 -10.18 -12.78 41.39
C ASP A 153 -9.01 -13.79 41.57
N ILE A 154 -7.78 -13.37 41.24
CA ILE A 154 -6.55 -13.99 41.79
C ILE A 154 -5.62 -12.86 42.26
N LYS A 155 -5.12 -13.01 43.48
CA LYS A 155 -4.41 -11.97 44.25
C LYS A 155 -2.90 -12.05 43.98
N LEU A 156 -2.22 -10.91 43.97
CA LEU A 156 -0.79 -10.82 43.68
C LEU A 156 0.08 -11.17 44.91
N SER A 157 0.37 -12.46 45.12
CA SER A 157 1.35 -12.90 46.12
C SER A 157 1.88 -14.32 45.86
N GLU A 158 3.13 -14.55 46.30
CA GLU A 158 3.85 -15.82 46.40
C GLU A 158 4.48 -16.40 45.11
N ILE A 159 5.67 -16.97 45.31
CA ILE A 159 6.60 -17.47 44.28
C ILE A 159 6.76 -18.97 44.49
N SER A 160 6.54 -19.77 43.45
CA SER A 160 7.00 -21.16 43.38
C SER A 160 7.34 -21.54 41.94
N GLN A 161 8.26 -22.49 41.77
CA GLN A 161 8.74 -22.93 40.46
C GLN A 161 7.88 -24.07 39.89
N PRO A 162 7.64 -24.12 38.55
CA PRO A 162 6.97 -25.25 37.90
C PRO A 162 7.93 -26.44 37.69
N ASP A 163 7.33 -27.62 37.51
CA ASP A 163 8.01 -28.92 37.63
C ASP A 163 9.02 -29.28 36.53
N SER A 164 10.05 -30.03 36.92
CA SER A 164 11.25 -30.35 36.12
C SER A 164 11.06 -31.37 34.98
N ASN A 165 9.82 -31.72 34.63
CA ASN A 165 9.52 -32.78 33.67
C ASN A 165 8.94 -32.31 32.32
N GLU A 166 8.29 -31.14 32.23
CA GLU A 166 7.88 -30.60 30.91
C GLU A 166 9.08 -30.10 30.10
N THR A 167 10.13 -29.62 30.78
CA THR A 167 11.34 -29.05 30.16
C THR A 167 12.03 -30.00 29.19
N LYS A 168 12.01 -31.31 29.49
CA LYS A 168 12.71 -32.35 28.70
C LYS A 168 12.14 -32.47 27.29
N LYS A 169 10.82 -32.35 27.13
CA LYS A 169 10.13 -32.52 25.82
C LYS A 169 10.40 -31.37 24.83
N TYR A 170 10.80 -30.20 25.34
CA TYR A 170 11.17 -29.03 24.52
C TYR A 170 12.68 -28.94 24.18
N VAL A 171 13.55 -29.69 24.87
CA VAL A 171 14.99 -29.70 24.57
C VAL A 171 15.29 -30.52 23.31
N GLU A 172 14.62 -31.66 23.14
CA GLU A 172 14.95 -32.65 22.09
C GLU A 172 14.69 -32.13 20.67
N GLN A 173 13.71 -31.24 20.47
CA GLN A 173 13.43 -30.65 19.14
C GLN A 173 14.44 -29.57 18.69
N LYS A 174 15.34 -29.08 19.56
CA LYS A 174 16.37 -28.09 19.15
C LYS A 174 17.56 -28.70 18.40
N GLY A 175 17.70 -30.03 18.37
CA GLY A 175 18.86 -30.72 17.79
C GLY A 175 19.02 -30.65 16.26
N LYS A 176 18.06 -30.11 15.50
CA LYS A 176 18.09 -30.10 14.02
C LYS A 176 18.16 -28.72 13.35
N LEU A 177 18.28 -27.64 14.12
CA LEU A 177 18.55 -26.30 13.56
C LEU A 177 20.05 -26.09 13.37
N LYS A 178 20.57 -26.51 12.20
CA LYS A 178 21.90 -26.08 11.74
C LYS A 178 21.90 -24.55 11.61
N ARG A 179 22.73 -23.88 12.44
CA ARG A 179 23.09 -22.47 12.22
C ARG A 179 23.86 -22.36 10.90
N VAL A 180 23.22 -21.82 9.87
CA VAL A 180 23.92 -21.19 8.75
C VAL A 180 24.69 -20.00 9.31
N ARG A 181 25.91 -19.77 8.82
CA ARG A 181 26.66 -18.53 9.09
C ARG A 181 26.36 -17.57 7.95
N ASP A 182 25.85 -16.39 8.27
CA ASP A 182 25.62 -15.32 7.31
C ASP A 182 26.95 -14.61 6.98
N ASP A 183 27.85 -15.30 6.28
CA ASP A 183 29.15 -14.76 5.89
C ASP A 183 29.71 -15.48 4.64
N SER A 184 29.29 -15.03 3.44
CA SER A 184 29.91 -15.41 2.16
C SER A 184 29.59 -14.41 1.03
N ASN A 185 30.57 -13.62 0.62
CA ASN A 185 30.49 -12.80 -0.60
C ASN A 185 30.68 -13.67 -1.85
N THR A 186 29.59 -14.13 -2.47
CA THR A 186 29.59 -14.83 -3.77
C THR A 186 28.31 -14.57 -4.58
N ASP A 187 28.48 -14.16 -5.83
CA ASP A 187 27.55 -14.27 -6.99
C ASP A 187 26.07 -13.92 -6.78
N THR A 188 25.78 -12.62 -6.77
CA THR A 188 24.44 -12.01 -6.58
C THR A 188 23.38 -12.47 -7.59
N GLU A 189 23.75 -12.80 -8.83
CA GLU A 189 22.77 -13.13 -9.90
C GLU A 189 22.12 -14.50 -9.74
N SER A 190 22.86 -15.52 -9.30
CA SER A 190 22.32 -16.88 -9.10
C SER A 190 21.34 -16.91 -7.92
N LEU A 191 21.74 -16.26 -6.82
CA LEU A 191 20.94 -16.08 -5.61
C LEU A 191 19.61 -15.37 -5.87
N SER A 192 19.59 -14.33 -6.72
CA SER A 192 18.34 -13.61 -7.04
C SER A 192 17.31 -14.50 -7.76
N ASN A 193 17.76 -15.34 -8.69
CA ASN A 193 16.92 -16.28 -9.42
C ASN A 193 16.41 -17.42 -8.53
N GLU A 194 17.22 -17.93 -7.61
CA GLU A 194 16.74 -18.90 -6.62
C GLU A 194 15.73 -18.29 -5.63
N HIS A 195 15.99 -17.08 -5.15
CA HIS A 195 15.12 -16.38 -4.23
C HIS A 195 13.73 -16.13 -4.85
N TRP A 196 13.70 -15.63 -6.09
CA TRP A 196 12.45 -15.44 -6.84
C TRP A 196 11.68 -16.75 -7.07
N LYS A 197 12.37 -17.85 -7.39
CA LYS A 197 11.75 -19.19 -7.51
C LYS A 197 11.13 -19.65 -6.19
N LYS A 198 11.86 -19.51 -5.07
CA LYS A 198 11.39 -19.86 -3.72
C LYS A 198 10.18 -19.02 -3.31
N GLN A 199 10.22 -17.70 -3.53
CA GLN A 199 9.07 -16.81 -3.30
C GLN A 199 7.86 -17.22 -4.16
N SER A 200 8.05 -17.42 -5.47
CA SER A 200 6.99 -17.85 -6.41
C SER A 200 6.34 -19.17 -5.99
N GLN A 201 7.12 -20.12 -5.46
CA GLN A 201 6.62 -21.39 -4.94
C GLN A 201 5.78 -21.19 -3.66
N ILE A 202 6.24 -20.38 -2.71
CA ILE A 202 5.50 -20.04 -1.48
C ILE A 202 4.18 -19.36 -1.82
N LEU A 203 4.18 -18.40 -2.75
CA LEU A 203 2.99 -17.71 -3.24
C LEU A 203 2.01 -18.70 -3.91
N LYS A 204 2.49 -19.59 -4.79
CA LYS A 204 1.66 -20.61 -5.44
C LYS A 204 1.05 -21.61 -4.45
N GLN A 205 1.77 -21.96 -3.39
CA GLN A 205 1.27 -22.82 -2.31
C GLN A 205 0.22 -22.10 -1.44
N ASN A 206 0.41 -20.81 -1.17
CA ASN A 206 -0.46 -20.00 -0.31
C ASN A 206 -1.52 -19.18 -1.08
N LYS A 207 -1.78 -19.47 -2.37
CA LYS A 207 -2.65 -18.64 -3.23
C LYS A 207 -4.08 -18.44 -2.71
N ASN A 208 -4.59 -19.35 -1.89
CA ASN A 208 -5.92 -19.27 -1.27
C ASN A 208 -5.88 -18.80 0.21
N ASN A 209 -4.69 -18.49 0.75
CA ASN A 209 -4.52 -18.06 2.13
C ASN A 209 -4.71 -16.54 2.22
N LEU A 210 -5.84 -16.12 2.80
CA LEU A 210 -6.25 -14.70 2.88
C LEU A 210 -5.18 -13.79 3.50
N ALA A 211 -4.39 -14.29 4.45
CA ALA A 211 -3.30 -13.51 5.06
C ALA A 211 -2.15 -13.25 4.07
N TYR A 212 -1.84 -14.20 3.19
CA TYR A 212 -0.84 -13.99 2.12
C TYR A 212 -1.39 -13.05 1.05
N VAL A 213 -2.63 -13.25 0.60
CA VAL A 213 -3.31 -12.36 -0.37
C VAL A 213 -3.26 -10.91 0.11
N GLN A 214 -3.70 -10.65 1.34
CA GLN A 214 -3.70 -9.29 1.91
C GLN A 214 -2.29 -8.68 2.02
N VAL A 215 -1.24 -9.47 2.28
CA VAL A 215 0.15 -9.00 2.31
C VAL A 215 0.65 -8.66 0.90
N ILE A 216 0.30 -9.45 -0.11
CA ILE A 216 0.64 -9.20 -1.52
C ILE A 216 -0.04 -7.91 -2.00
N ASP A 217 -1.35 -7.76 -1.73
CA ASP A 217 -2.13 -6.58 -2.11
C ASP A 217 -1.57 -5.30 -1.46
N ASN A 218 -1.25 -5.37 -0.16
CA ASN A 218 -0.62 -4.26 0.55
C ASN A 218 0.76 -3.90 -0.02
N ALA A 219 1.59 -4.89 -0.36
CA ALA A 219 2.89 -4.67 -0.97
C ALA A 219 2.77 -4.05 -2.38
N LEU A 220 1.80 -4.51 -3.18
CA LEU A 220 1.52 -3.97 -4.51
C LEU A 220 1.03 -2.52 -4.42
N LEU A 221 0.13 -2.21 -3.49
CA LEU A 221 -0.34 -0.84 -3.22
C LEU A 221 0.83 0.08 -2.81
N VAL A 222 1.69 -0.36 -1.88
CA VAL A 222 2.89 0.39 -1.46
C VAL A 222 3.84 0.63 -2.63
N ALA A 223 4.11 -0.39 -3.46
CA ALA A 223 4.96 -0.24 -4.64
C ALA A 223 4.36 0.74 -5.67
N SER A 224 3.07 0.61 -6.01
CA SER A 224 2.37 1.54 -6.90
C SER A 224 2.35 2.98 -6.38
N ALA A 225 2.25 3.17 -5.06
CA ALA A 225 2.27 4.50 -4.46
C ALA A 225 3.67 5.12 -4.43
N TYR A 226 4.72 4.32 -4.22
CA TYR A 226 6.10 4.74 -4.38
C TYR A 226 6.41 5.15 -5.84
N GLU A 227 6.03 4.33 -6.84
CA GLU A 227 6.20 4.68 -8.26
C GLU A 227 5.46 5.99 -8.59
N SER A 228 4.20 6.11 -8.17
CA SER A 228 3.41 7.33 -8.35
C SER A 228 4.07 8.56 -7.72
N LEU A 229 4.67 8.41 -6.53
CA LEU A 229 5.34 9.50 -5.83
C LEU A 229 6.59 9.98 -6.59
N ILE A 230 7.40 9.07 -7.13
CA ILE A 230 8.52 9.39 -8.04
C ILE A 230 8.01 10.06 -9.33
N GLU A 231 6.84 9.67 -9.85
CA GLU A 231 6.16 10.33 -10.98
C GLU A 231 5.57 11.72 -10.64
N ASN A 232 5.81 12.28 -9.44
CA ASN A 232 5.26 13.54 -8.91
C ASN A 232 3.75 13.49 -8.56
N ASN A 233 3.18 12.30 -8.38
CA ASN A 233 1.79 12.08 -8.00
C ASN A 233 1.68 11.52 -6.57
N ILE A 234 1.57 12.42 -5.59
CA ILE A 234 1.46 12.07 -4.16
C ILE A 234 0.11 11.40 -3.78
N ILE A 235 -0.92 11.47 -4.62
CA ILE A 235 -2.30 11.12 -4.25
C ILE A 235 -2.46 9.66 -3.80
N PRO A 236 -1.85 8.64 -4.47
CA PRO A 236 -1.88 7.26 -3.99
C PRO A 236 -1.18 7.08 -2.64
N PHE A 237 -0.06 7.79 -2.41
CA PHE A 237 0.64 7.74 -1.13
C PHE A 237 -0.21 8.31 0.02
N ILE A 238 -0.85 9.47 -0.20
CA ILE A 238 -1.76 10.09 0.78
C ILE A 238 -2.95 9.17 1.14
N LYS A 239 -3.47 8.40 0.17
CA LYS A 239 -4.52 7.40 0.43
C LYS A 239 -4.04 6.29 1.38
N ILE A 240 -2.85 5.73 1.13
CA ILE A 240 -2.30 4.65 1.99
C ILE A 240 -1.94 5.19 3.37
N LEU A 241 -1.33 6.38 3.45
CA LEU A 241 -1.05 7.04 4.73
C LEU A 241 -2.33 7.27 5.55
N LYS A 242 -3.42 7.73 4.92
CA LYS A 242 -4.72 7.87 5.59
C LYS A 242 -5.28 6.55 6.09
N THR A 243 -5.20 5.47 5.31
CA THR A 243 -5.62 4.12 5.76
C THR A 243 -4.79 3.64 6.96
N SER A 244 -3.48 3.89 6.94
CA SER A 244 -2.56 3.55 8.05
C SER A 244 -2.85 4.34 9.33
N LEU A 245 -3.15 5.64 9.22
CA LEU A 245 -3.56 6.47 10.37
C LEU A 245 -4.91 6.02 10.94
N LEU A 246 -5.89 5.70 10.07
CA LEU A 246 -7.22 5.25 10.47
C LEU A 246 -7.24 3.85 11.12
N SER A 247 -6.20 3.03 10.95
CA SER A 247 -6.10 1.70 11.60
C SER A 247 -5.64 1.77 13.06
N ARG A 248 -5.09 2.90 13.51
CA ARG A 248 -4.58 3.10 14.87
C ARG A 248 -5.67 3.55 15.85
N SER A 249 -5.46 3.25 17.13
CA SER A 249 -6.33 3.75 18.19
C SER A 249 -6.36 5.28 18.23
N ARG A 250 -7.56 5.85 18.32
CA ARG A 250 -7.80 7.31 18.41
C ARG A 250 -6.99 7.95 19.55
N MET A 251 -6.86 7.26 20.68
CA MET A 251 -6.08 7.70 21.86
C MET A 251 -4.56 7.61 21.65
N SER A 252 -4.08 6.84 20.68
CA SER A 252 -2.65 6.77 20.32
C SER A 252 -2.23 7.91 19.40
N LEU A 253 -3.17 8.56 18.70
CA LEU A 253 -2.88 9.65 17.76
C LEU A 253 -3.36 11.03 18.25
N SER A 254 -4.28 11.10 19.22
CA SER A 254 -4.75 12.38 19.80
C SER A 254 -3.63 13.31 20.28
N SER A 255 -2.51 12.74 20.74
CA SER A 255 -1.29 13.44 21.18
C SER A 255 -0.02 13.00 20.41
N ALA A 256 -0.15 12.52 19.17
CA ALA A 256 1.01 12.21 18.32
C ALA A 256 1.74 13.49 17.84
N ASN A 257 2.87 13.30 17.16
CA ASN A 257 3.79 14.34 16.70
C ASN A 257 4.57 13.87 15.46
N GLU A 258 5.46 14.72 14.93
CA GLU A 258 6.26 14.46 13.72
C GLU A 258 7.04 13.12 13.79
N PRO A 259 7.79 12.77 14.86
CA PRO A 259 8.43 11.46 14.97
C PRO A 259 7.47 10.26 14.85
N VAL A 260 6.25 10.36 15.40
CA VAL A 260 5.23 9.30 15.26
C VAL A 260 4.70 9.23 13.82
N LEU A 261 4.49 10.38 13.18
CA LEU A 261 4.11 10.45 11.76
C LEU A 261 5.22 9.87 10.86
N GLN A 262 6.48 10.22 11.10
CA GLN A 262 7.63 9.74 10.35
C GLN A 262 7.77 8.22 10.46
N ALA A 263 7.69 7.66 11.67
CA ALA A 263 7.69 6.22 11.87
C ALA A 263 6.53 5.50 11.15
N ILE A 264 5.38 6.16 10.96
CA ILE A 264 4.28 5.62 10.14
C ILE A 264 4.62 5.72 8.64
N VAL A 265 5.17 6.83 8.17
CA VAL A 265 5.54 7.05 6.76
C VAL A 265 6.68 6.13 6.32
N GLU A 266 7.71 5.93 7.15
CA GLU A 266 8.82 5.00 6.89
C GLU A 266 8.34 3.56 6.68
N ASN A 267 7.35 3.10 7.46
CA ASN A 267 6.75 1.77 7.32
C ASN A 267 5.85 1.63 6.09
N LEU A 268 5.59 2.70 5.35
CA LEU A 268 4.80 2.72 4.10
C LEU A 268 5.68 2.95 2.85
N LEU A 269 7.01 2.93 2.99
CA LEU A 269 7.97 3.17 1.92
C LEU A 269 8.97 2.00 1.81
N PRO A 270 9.44 1.66 0.59
CA PRO A 270 10.49 0.64 0.45
C PRO A 270 11.80 1.09 1.12
N LEU A 271 12.19 0.43 2.21
CA LEU A 271 13.36 0.80 3.04
C LEU A 271 14.70 0.86 2.29
N LYS A 272 14.81 0.17 1.14
CA LYS A 272 15.98 0.26 0.23
C LYS A 272 16.13 1.65 -0.39
N TYR A 273 15.03 2.36 -0.62
CA TYR A 273 15.01 3.67 -1.29
C TYR A 273 14.71 4.83 -0.32
N CYS A 274 14.36 4.54 0.93
CA CYS A 274 14.11 5.53 1.98
C CYS A 274 15.39 5.86 2.79
N ILE A 275 15.69 7.14 2.97
CA ILE A 275 16.72 7.68 3.87
C ILE A 275 16.03 8.67 4.83
N PRO A 276 15.64 8.24 6.04
CA PRO A 276 15.06 9.13 7.04
C PRO A 276 16.15 10.00 7.69
N GLU A 277 15.77 11.22 8.07
CA GLU A 277 16.66 12.22 8.69
C GLU A 277 17.95 12.43 7.88
N LEU A 278 17.83 12.74 6.59
CA LEU A 278 18.99 12.97 5.71
C LEU A 278 19.78 14.17 6.22
N ALA A 279 21.04 13.94 6.62
CA ALA A 279 21.89 14.97 7.21
C ALA A 279 22.44 15.95 6.16
N LEU A 280 22.28 17.25 6.42
CA LEU A 280 22.66 18.35 5.53
C LEU A 280 23.53 19.39 6.25
N VAL A 281 24.53 19.93 5.56
CA VAL A 281 25.08 21.26 5.88
C VAL A 281 24.21 22.28 5.14
N THR A 282 23.34 22.97 5.85
CA THR A 282 22.41 23.94 5.25
C THR A 282 23.10 25.27 5.01
N ASN A 283 23.83 25.79 6.01
CA ASN A 283 24.61 27.01 5.89
C ASN A 283 25.90 26.93 6.71
N GLY A 284 26.98 26.48 6.06
CA GLY A 284 28.30 26.33 6.68
C GLY A 284 28.97 27.62 7.16
N LYS A 285 28.41 28.81 6.86
CA LYS A 285 28.88 30.10 7.40
C LYS A 285 28.32 30.42 8.79
N LYS A 286 27.24 29.74 9.21
CA LYS A 286 26.62 29.94 10.52
C LYS A 286 27.40 29.21 11.63
N PRO A 287 27.40 29.68 12.88
CA PRO A 287 27.94 28.91 14.01
C PRO A 287 27.09 27.66 14.28
N LYS A 288 27.74 26.58 14.76
CA LYS A 288 27.10 25.29 15.07
C LYS A 288 25.94 25.51 16.06
N GLY A 289 24.80 24.86 15.81
CA GLY A 289 23.55 25.05 16.56
C GLY A 289 22.58 26.06 15.94
N SER A 290 23.06 27.15 15.32
CA SER A 290 22.19 28.23 14.81
C SER A 290 21.45 27.95 13.47
N GLY A 291 21.24 26.67 13.14
CA GLY A 291 20.79 26.23 11.80
C GLY A 291 21.94 26.20 10.78
N HIS A 292 23.13 25.76 11.21
CA HIS A 292 24.27 25.40 10.36
C HIS A 292 24.07 24.03 9.68
N PHE A 293 23.52 23.08 10.44
CA PHE A 293 23.05 21.77 9.97
C PHE A 293 21.53 21.79 9.78
N GLY A 294 21.04 20.82 9.02
CA GLY A 294 19.63 20.46 8.95
C GLY A 294 19.48 18.95 8.74
N TYR A 295 18.30 18.43 9.03
CA TYR A 295 17.94 17.04 8.78
C TYR A 295 16.62 17.04 8.01
N SER A 296 16.62 16.42 6.84
CA SER A 296 15.42 16.33 6.00
C SER A 296 14.66 15.07 6.35
N ASP A 297 13.44 15.25 6.87
CA ASP A 297 12.64 14.25 7.58
C ASP A 297 12.66 12.89 6.85
N ILE A 298 12.32 12.87 5.55
CA ILE A 298 12.56 11.70 4.67
C ILE A 298 13.04 12.13 3.28
N PHE A 299 14.13 11.50 2.81
CA PHE A 299 14.56 11.52 1.40
C PHE A 299 14.30 10.17 0.73
N ILE A 300 13.69 10.18 -0.45
CA ILE A 300 13.26 9.01 -1.22
C ILE A 300 13.99 9.00 -2.55
N LEU A 301 14.77 7.94 -2.77
CA LEU A 301 15.48 7.70 -4.01
C LEU A 301 14.56 7.07 -5.07
N ASN A 302 14.81 7.37 -6.34
CA ASN A 302 14.37 6.50 -7.43
C ASN A 302 15.30 5.29 -7.52
N SER A 303 14.80 4.16 -7.99
CA SER A 303 15.61 2.97 -8.34
C SER A 303 16.63 3.23 -9.45
N GLU A 304 16.42 4.27 -10.27
CA GLU A 304 17.36 4.72 -11.31
C GLU A 304 18.25 5.89 -10.84
N GLY A 305 18.08 6.37 -9.60
CA GLY A 305 18.93 7.37 -8.94
C GLY A 305 18.67 8.85 -9.30
N ASP A 306 17.71 9.13 -10.17
CA ASP A 306 17.29 10.46 -10.62
C ASP A 306 15.85 10.82 -10.13
N ASN A 307 15.33 12.03 -10.39
CA ASN A 307 13.92 12.39 -10.07
C ASN A 307 13.52 12.19 -8.58
N ASN A 308 14.49 12.23 -7.67
CA ASN A 308 14.34 11.86 -6.26
C ASN A 308 13.38 12.80 -5.52
N VAL A 309 12.64 12.26 -4.54
CA VAL A 309 11.55 12.96 -3.83
C VAL A 309 11.94 13.22 -2.37
N ILE A 310 11.60 14.40 -1.86
CA ILE A 310 11.81 14.78 -0.46
C ILE A 310 10.43 14.97 0.20
N LEU A 311 10.24 14.38 1.38
CA LEU A 311 9.06 14.61 2.21
C LEU A 311 9.43 15.42 3.45
N GLU A 312 8.71 16.51 3.65
CA GLU A 312 8.68 17.29 4.90
C GLU A 312 7.39 16.94 5.63
N LEU A 313 7.48 16.54 6.91
CA LEU A 313 6.35 16.00 7.66
C LEU A 313 5.95 16.95 8.79
N LYS A 314 4.66 17.27 8.91
CA LYS A 314 4.11 18.13 9.97
C LYS A 314 2.88 17.47 10.60
N TYR A 315 2.75 17.57 11.92
CA TYR A 315 1.68 16.89 12.65
C TYR A 315 0.98 17.81 13.66
N ILE A 316 -0.30 18.09 13.41
CA ILE A 316 -1.16 18.84 14.32
C ILE A 316 -1.97 17.85 15.16
N SER A 317 -1.63 17.74 16.45
CA SER A 317 -2.36 16.89 17.39
C SER A 317 -3.74 17.47 17.72
N LEU A 318 -4.73 16.58 17.94
CA LEU A 318 -6.07 17.01 18.34
C LEU A 318 -6.04 17.74 19.69
N VAL A 319 -5.18 17.29 20.63
CA VAL A 319 -4.97 17.96 21.92
C VAL A 319 -4.43 19.39 21.73
N GLY A 320 -3.53 19.63 20.78
CA GLY A 320 -3.03 20.97 20.48
C GLY A 320 -4.12 21.93 19.97
N LEU A 321 -5.05 21.41 19.14
CA LEU A 321 -6.24 22.14 18.63
C LEU A 321 -7.36 22.32 19.68
N ILE A 322 -7.25 21.60 20.80
CA ILE A 322 -8.20 21.61 21.90
C ILE A 322 -7.77 22.59 22.99
N ASN A 323 -6.48 22.62 23.31
CA ASN A 323 -5.93 23.44 24.39
C ASN A 323 -5.96 24.95 24.08
N SER A 324 -6.12 25.36 22.82
CA SER A 324 -6.46 26.75 22.44
C SER A 324 -7.87 27.18 22.91
N ASN A 325 -8.75 26.22 23.22
CA ASN A 325 -10.17 26.43 23.56
C ASN A 325 -10.51 26.13 25.04
N GLN A 326 -9.53 26.17 25.94
CA GLN A 326 -9.69 26.25 27.42
C GLN A 326 -10.44 25.10 28.15
N LYS A 327 -10.81 23.99 27.51
CA LYS A 327 -11.28 22.77 28.21
C LYS A 327 -10.10 21.83 28.49
N ASN A 328 -9.86 21.48 29.75
CA ASN A 328 -8.66 20.75 30.18
C ASN A 328 -8.72 19.21 30.06
N ASN A 329 -9.84 18.62 29.65
CA ASN A 329 -9.98 17.18 29.39
C ASN A 329 -11.01 16.93 28.28
N PHE A 330 -10.70 16.02 27.35
CA PHE A 330 -11.58 15.59 26.27
C PHE A 330 -11.57 14.06 26.15
N GLY A 331 -12.76 13.45 26.08
CA GLY A 331 -12.91 12.01 25.90
C GLY A 331 -12.68 11.55 24.46
N ALA A 332 -12.45 10.25 24.26
CA ALA A 332 -12.23 9.63 22.95
C ALA A 332 -13.35 9.95 21.92
N ASN A 333 -14.59 10.11 22.39
CA ASN A 333 -15.75 10.45 21.56
C ASN A 333 -15.74 11.92 21.11
N GLU A 334 -15.32 12.85 21.97
CA GLU A 334 -15.21 14.27 21.62
C GLU A 334 -14.05 14.49 20.64
N LEU A 335 -12.92 13.80 20.85
CA LEU A 335 -11.78 13.76 19.94
C LEU A 335 -12.18 13.21 18.56
N GLU A 336 -12.97 12.13 18.51
CA GLU A 336 -13.49 11.60 17.25
C GLU A 336 -14.44 12.58 16.53
N ASN A 337 -15.29 13.29 17.27
CA ASN A 337 -16.19 14.28 16.69
C ASN A 337 -15.41 15.47 16.11
N LEU A 338 -14.37 15.94 16.79
CA LEU A 338 -13.47 16.99 16.27
C LEU A 338 -12.76 16.55 14.99
N ASP A 339 -12.17 15.35 14.97
CA ASP A 339 -11.46 14.81 13.79
C ASP A 339 -12.41 14.60 12.60
N LYS A 340 -13.68 14.22 12.83
CA LYS A 340 -14.75 14.16 11.81
C LYS A 340 -15.22 15.53 11.31
N ILE A 341 -15.12 16.59 12.12
CA ILE A 341 -15.39 17.97 11.69
C ILE A 341 -14.25 18.46 10.81
N LEU A 342 -13.00 18.32 11.26
CA LEU A 342 -11.78 18.68 10.52
C LEU A 342 -11.65 17.91 9.20
N GLU A 343 -12.15 16.67 9.12
CA GLU A 343 -12.24 15.91 7.88
C GLU A 343 -13.09 16.62 6.81
N LYS A 344 -14.22 17.21 7.20
CA LYS A 344 -15.23 17.82 6.31
C LYS A 344 -15.03 19.32 6.05
N GLU A 345 -14.27 20.00 6.90
CA GLU A 345 -14.07 21.44 6.86
C GLU A 345 -13.31 21.88 5.58
N ASN A 346 -13.62 23.07 5.04
CA ASN A 346 -12.92 23.58 3.86
C ASN A 346 -11.46 23.94 4.23
N GLU A 347 -10.54 23.84 3.26
CA GLU A 347 -9.11 24.03 3.54
C GLU A 347 -8.78 25.41 4.11
N GLU A 348 -9.40 26.48 3.59
CA GLU A 348 -9.16 27.85 4.06
C GLU A 348 -9.51 28.04 5.54
N SER A 349 -10.63 27.48 6.00
CA SER A 349 -11.02 27.49 7.42
C SER A 349 -10.07 26.65 8.27
N VAL A 350 -9.70 25.45 7.82
CA VAL A 350 -8.74 24.58 8.53
C VAL A 350 -7.39 25.28 8.71
N LEU A 351 -6.86 25.91 7.66
CA LEU A 351 -5.57 26.63 7.72
C LEU A 351 -5.61 27.84 8.66
N LYS A 352 -6.76 28.49 8.84
CA LYS A 352 -6.95 29.61 9.79
C LYS A 352 -7.04 29.19 11.26
N ARG A 353 -7.25 27.90 11.57
CA ARG A 353 -7.32 27.43 12.96
C ARG A 353 -6.00 27.65 13.68
N SER A 354 -6.07 28.22 14.89
CA SER A 354 -4.96 28.22 15.84
C SER A 354 -4.88 26.88 16.57
N TYR A 355 -3.67 26.47 16.90
CA TYR A 355 -3.38 25.36 17.79
C TYR A 355 -2.20 25.71 18.70
N THR A 356 -2.05 24.93 19.77
CA THR A 356 -0.98 25.08 20.75
C THR A 356 -0.03 23.89 20.72
N TYR A 357 1.25 24.15 21.00
CA TYR A 357 2.29 23.11 21.11
C TYR A 357 3.33 23.49 22.16
N TRP A 358 3.99 22.49 22.74
CA TRP A 358 5.06 22.70 23.72
C TRP A 358 6.41 22.91 23.01
N SER A 359 6.96 24.12 23.12
CA SER A 359 8.31 24.44 22.66
C SER A 359 9.33 23.89 23.66
N LYS A 360 10.10 22.87 23.29
CA LYS A 360 11.19 22.32 24.13
C LYS A 360 12.35 23.31 24.32
N GLU A 361 12.60 24.13 23.30
CA GLU A 361 13.69 25.11 23.27
C GLU A 361 13.38 26.30 24.19
N GLU A 362 12.20 26.92 24.03
CA GLU A 362 11.78 28.06 24.84
C GLU A 362 11.10 27.67 26.16
N LYS A 363 10.85 26.37 26.39
CA LYS A 363 10.22 25.79 27.59
C LYS A 363 8.85 26.39 27.94
N LYS A 364 8.04 26.69 26.93
CA LYS A 364 6.68 27.24 27.05
C LYS A 364 5.72 26.62 26.02
N THR A 365 4.43 26.75 26.28
CA THR A 365 3.39 26.53 25.27
C THR A 365 3.36 27.72 24.30
N ASN A 366 3.55 27.47 23.02
CA ASN A 366 3.35 28.44 21.95
C ASN A 366 1.98 28.23 21.27
N MET A 367 1.51 29.27 20.58
CA MET A 367 0.33 29.22 19.71
C MET A 367 0.72 29.70 18.30
N THR A 368 0.20 29.04 17.27
CA THR A 368 0.36 29.39 15.85
C THR A 368 -0.80 28.79 15.05
N THR A 369 -0.93 29.11 13.78
CA THR A 369 -1.95 28.55 12.88
C THR A 369 -1.46 27.31 12.14
N ILE A 370 -2.42 26.49 11.72
CA ILE A 370 -2.16 25.37 10.79
C ILE A 370 -1.54 25.88 9.48
N GLY A 371 -1.98 27.05 8.98
CA GLY A 371 -1.48 27.70 7.77
C GLY A 371 -0.03 28.15 7.85
N GLU A 372 0.37 28.81 8.94
CA GLU A 372 1.77 29.16 9.21
C GLU A 372 2.65 27.90 9.25
N THR A 373 2.16 26.84 9.91
CA THR A 373 2.90 25.57 10.04
C THR A 373 3.12 24.88 8.69
N LEU A 374 2.11 24.87 7.82
CA LEU A 374 2.21 24.37 6.45
C LEU A 374 3.23 25.16 5.61
N ASN A 375 3.18 26.49 5.70
CA ASN A 375 4.05 27.38 4.94
C ASN A 375 5.51 27.35 5.47
N ASN A 376 5.70 27.22 6.79
CA ASN A 376 7.01 27.04 7.40
C ASN A 376 7.64 25.69 7.00
N GLY A 377 6.85 24.62 6.92
CA GLY A 377 7.28 23.35 6.31
C GLY A 377 7.72 23.53 4.85
N LEU A 378 6.94 24.25 4.05
CA LEU A 378 7.28 24.51 2.63
C LEU A 378 8.58 25.31 2.48
N ASN A 379 8.82 26.28 3.36
CA ASN A 379 10.07 27.04 3.40
C ASN A 379 11.28 26.18 3.81
N LYS A 380 11.13 25.29 4.79
CA LYS A 380 12.17 24.30 5.19
C LYS A 380 12.48 23.32 4.05
N LEU A 381 11.44 22.79 3.40
CA LEU A 381 11.55 21.91 2.24
C LEU A 381 12.29 22.57 1.07
N ASN A 382 11.91 23.79 0.68
CA ASN A 382 12.58 24.53 -0.39
C ASN A 382 14.07 24.74 -0.09
N LEU A 383 14.42 25.14 1.15
CA LEU A 383 15.81 25.29 1.60
C LEU A 383 16.58 23.96 1.53
N TYR A 384 15.93 22.83 1.83
CA TYR A 384 16.55 21.50 1.78
C TYR A 384 16.73 21.00 0.36
N MET A 385 15.76 21.21 -0.54
CA MET A 385 15.91 20.91 -1.98
C MET A 385 17.09 21.69 -2.58
N GLU A 386 17.17 22.99 -2.28
CA GLU A 386 18.30 23.85 -2.68
C GLU A 386 19.62 23.48 -1.99
N THR A 387 19.60 22.79 -0.85
CA THR A 387 20.82 22.30 -0.19
C THR A 387 21.29 20.98 -0.81
N ILE A 388 20.36 20.05 -1.05
CA ILE A 388 20.62 18.73 -1.64
C ILE A 388 21.15 18.89 -3.07
N SER A 389 20.57 19.78 -3.89
CA SER A 389 20.96 20.01 -5.30
C SER A 389 22.46 20.29 -5.50
N LYS A 390 23.13 20.85 -4.48
CA LYS A 390 24.57 21.15 -4.44
C LYS A 390 25.47 19.89 -4.36
N GLY A 391 24.92 18.71 -4.10
CA GLY A 391 25.65 17.44 -4.01
C GLY A 391 26.30 17.20 -2.65
N LYS A 392 27.37 16.38 -2.58
CA LYS A 392 28.07 16.09 -1.31
C LYS A 392 28.82 17.32 -0.80
N ALA A 393 28.57 17.70 0.45
CA ALA A 393 29.35 18.69 1.17
C ALA A 393 30.82 18.22 1.30
N LYS A 394 31.76 19.10 0.97
CA LYS A 394 33.21 18.83 1.09
C LYS A 394 33.65 18.83 2.55
N ASN A 395 33.05 19.70 3.36
CA ASN A 395 33.27 19.89 4.78
C ASN A 395 32.09 20.66 5.39
N TYR A 396 32.15 20.91 6.70
CA TYR A 396 31.15 21.71 7.44
C TYR A 396 30.97 23.15 6.95
N SER A 397 31.91 23.72 6.18
CA SER A 397 31.81 25.08 5.65
C SER A 397 31.09 25.16 4.30
N SER A 398 30.92 24.04 3.60
CA SER A 398 30.25 23.96 2.29
C SER A 398 28.85 23.39 2.41
N SER A 399 27.82 24.13 1.98
CA SER A 399 26.44 23.61 1.96
C SER A 399 26.28 22.45 0.98
N GLY A 400 25.57 21.41 1.40
CA GLY A 400 25.37 20.17 0.65
C GLY A 400 24.88 19.03 1.54
N VAL A 401 24.71 17.84 0.97
CA VAL A 401 24.43 16.60 1.72
C VAL A 401 25.68 16.18 2.51
N PHE A 402 25.51 15.91 3.80
CA PHE A 402 26.55 15.46 4.71
C PHE A 402 26.08 14.18 5.43
N ASP A 403 25.86 13.13 4.64
CA ASP A 403 25.31 11.87 5.11
C ASP A 403 26.08 10.70 4.47
N ASP A 404 26.75 9.88 5.28
CA ASP A 404 27.58 8.78 4.78
C ASP A 404 26.77 7.54 4.43
N ARG A 405 25.43 7.55 4.62
CA ARG A 405 24.51 6.54 4.05
C ARG A 405 24.27 6.76 2.55
N VAL A 406 24.80 7.85 1.97
CA VAL A 406 24.49 8.28 0.60
C VAL A 406 25.74 8.46 -0.26
N LYS A 407 25.87 7.61 -1.29
CA LYS A 407 26.84 7.75 -2.37
C LYS A 407 26.30 8.75 -3.40
N ILE A 408 27.02 9.84 -3.60
CA ILE A 408 26.65 10.92 -4.53
C ILE A 408 27.66 10.96 -5.67
N THR A 409 27.17 10.94 -6.92
CA THR A 409 27.98 11.01 -8.14
C THR A 409 27.47 12.13 -9.05
N LYS A 410 28.35 12.70 -9.87
CA LYS A 410 27.93 13.65 -10.92
C LYS A 410 27.08 12.93 -11.96
N SER A 411 26.09 13.63 -12.51
CA SER A 411 25.17 13.12 -13.52
C SER A 411 24.86 14.17 -14.59
N LYS A 412 24.07 13.77 -15.60
CA LYS A 412 23.28 14.74 -16.39
C LYS A 412 22.27 15.46 -15.48
N PRO A 413 21.77 16.65 -15.86
CA PRO A 413 20.73 17.35 -15.09
C PRO A 413 19.51 16.45 -14.90
N ASN A 414 19.07 16.32 -13.64
CA ASN A 414 17.81 15.69 -13.26
C ASN A 414 17.10 16.55 -12.20
N LYS A 415 15.98 16.07 -11.66
CA LYS A 415 15.11 16.86 -10.78
C LYS A 415 15.09 16.33 -9.36
N LEU A 416 14.99 17.25 -8.40
CA LEU A 416 14.47 17.00 -7.06
C LEU A 416 13.02 17.45 -7.03
N LYS A 417 12.16 16.61 -6.45
CA LYS A 417 10.74 16.90 -6.18
C LYS A 417 10.52 16.96 -4.68
N GLY A 418 9.53 17.71 -4.23
CA GLY A 418 9.29 17.89 -2.80
C GLY A 418 7.82 17.99 -2.46
N PHE A 419 7.42 17.38 -1.34
CA PHE A 419 6.08 17.55 -0.77
C PHE A 419 6.15 17.81 0.73
N VAL A 420 5.38 18.81 1.20
CA VAL A 420 5.00 18.91 2.61
C VAL A 420 3.76 18.05 2.82
N ILE A 421 3.80 17.13 3.78
CA ILE A 421 2.64 16.37 4.25
C ILE A 421 2.28 16.85 5.65
N LEU A 422 1.09 17.42 5.78
CA LEU A 422 0.55 17.97 7.02
C LEU A 422 -0.64 17.11 7.46
N VAL A 423 -0.44 16.30 8.49
CA VAL A 423 -1.51 15.51 9.11
C VAL A 423 -2.11 16.30 10.26
N ILE A 424 -3.44 16.33 10.33
CA ILE A 424 -4.22 17.05 11.33
C ILE A 424 -5.17 16.04 11.96
N GLY A 425 -4.90 15.69 13.23
CA GLY A 425 -5.51 14.54 13.87
C GLY A 425 -5.15 13.23 13.15
N PHE A 426 -6.14 12.48 12.71
CA PHE A 426 -5.92 11.23 11.97
C PHE A 426 -6.83 11.04 10.75
N ARG A 427 -7.81 11.92 10.53
CA ARG A 427 -8.63 11.95 9.30
C ARG A 427 -8.19 12.95 8.26
N ARG A 428 -7.72 14.14 8.67
CA ARG A 428 -7.42 15.23 7.73
C ARG A 428 -5.94 15.24 7.39
N ILE A 429 -5.64 15.16 6.10
CA ILE A 429 -4.28 15.33 5.57
C ILE A 429 -4.35 16.43 4.52
N LEU A 430 -3.50 17.44 4.66
CA LEU A 430 -3.22 18.46 3.65
C LEU A 430 -1.81 18.23 3.11
N TRP A 431 -1.55 18.69 1.89
CA TRP A 431 -0.21 18.63 1.32
C TRP A 431 0.03 19.78 0.34
N LYS A 432 1.29 20.15 0.14
CA LYS A 432 1.72 21.10 -0.89
C LYS A 432 2.98 20.56 -1.58
N SER A 433 3.01 20.64 -2.91
CA SER A 433 4.23 20.43 -3.68
C SER A 433 5.14 21.66 -3.59
N ALA A 434 6.43 21.43 -3.45
CA ALA A 434 7.46 22.43 -3.73
C ALA A 434 7.69 22.57 -5.26
N ASN A 435 8.40 23.62 -5.66
CA ASN A 435 8.87 23.74 -7.04
C ASN A 435 9.98 22.71 -7.31
N GLU A 436 10.03 22.15 -8.52
CA GLU A 436 11.10 21.22 -8.89
C GLU A 436 12.46 21.94 -8.93
N VAL A 437 13.48 21.36 -8.32
CA VAL A 437 14.85 21.92 -8.27
C VAL A 437 15.79 21.05 -9.11
N THR A 438 16.52 21.66 -10.05
CA THR A 438 17.47 20.94 -10.91
C THR A 438 18.75 20.56 -10.14
N THR A 439 19.20 19.32 -10.29
CA THR A 439 20.42 18.77 -9.69
C THR A 439 21.29 18.09 -10.74
N ASN A 440 22.61 18.27 -10.68
CA ASN A 440 23.59 17.61 -11.56
C ASN A 440 24.24 16.40 -10.87
N HIS A 441 23.47 15.74 -10.00
CA HIS A 441 23.91 14.65 -9.14
C HIS A 441 22.88 13.52 -9.11
N ILE A 442 23.39 12.29 -9.07
CA ILE A 442 22.66 11.07 -8.75
C ILE A 442 22.98 10.68 -7.30
N TYR A 443 21.99 10.14 -6.60
CA TYR A 443 22.05 9.76 -5.19
C TYR A 443 21.72 8.27 -5.06
N ASN A 444 22.59 7.51 -4.40
CA ASN A 444 22.37 6.09 -4.12
C ASN A 444 22.55 5.83 -2.63
N LYS A 445 21.67 5.01 -2.04
CA LYS A 445 21.87 4.49 -0.69
C LYS A 445 23.00 3.46 -0.71
N ILE A 446 23.85 3.48 0.31
CA ILE A 446 24.92 2.50 0.55
C ILE A 446 24.35 1.34 1.40
#